data_AF-A0A382L6I7-F1
#
_entry.id   AF-A0A382L6I7-F1
#
_cell.length_a   1.000
_cell.length_b   1.000
_cell.length_c   1.000
_cell.angle_alpha   90.00
_cell.angle_beta   90.00
_cell.angle_gamma   90.00
#
_symmetry.space_group_name_H-M   'P 1'
#
loop_
_entity.id
_entity.type
_entity.pdbx_description
1 polymer ?
#
loop_
_entity_poly.entity_id
_entity_poly.type
_entity_poly.pdbx_seq_one_letter_code
_entity_poly.pdbx_strand_id
1 'polypeptide(L)'
;MSKILAVVRKPGPSFNQAISANPKNQPIDVKLACLQHDRYVAALKKIKVEIISFPALQKFPDGPFVEDTTVVLDHLALACPNKEKSRQGEGSNIHKEIKKFMPIEKLTHPVTLDGGDVLTTEEEIFVGISDRTNRDAIDALAKFTQKPVIPVEVFSGLHLKTSVSYLGNNILVLDPSSIDISPFRRFKWIENGKPNRYSSN
;
A
#
# COMPACT_ATOMS: atom_id res chain seq x y z
N MET A 1 7.85 -18.42 -17.12
CA MET A 1 6.98 -17.64 -16.21
C MET A 1 7.84 -16.55 -15.60
N SER A 2 7.40 -15.30 -15.60
CA SER A 2 8.08 -14.23 -14.86
C SER A 2 8.05 -14.56 -13.36
N LYS A 3 9.14 -14.30 -12.66
CA LYS A 3 9.27 -14.55 -11.22
C LYS A 3 8.56 -13.42 -10.48
N ILE A 4 7.66 -13.73 -9.55
CA ILE A 4 7.00 -12.73 -8.70
C ILE A 4 7.83 -12.55 -7.43
N LEU A 5 8.13 -11.30 -7.10
CA LEU A 5 8.90 -10.89 -5.94
C LEU A 5 7.99 -10.13 -4.97
N ALA A 6 8.08 -10.43 -3.67
CA ALA A 6 7.48 -9.62 -2.62
C ALA A 6 8.54 -9.13 -1.65
N VAL A 7 8.48 -7.85 -1.33
CA VAL A 7 9.26 -7.22 -0.27
C VAL A 7 8.44 -7.25 1.01
N VAL A 8 9.04 -7.69 2.11
CA VAL A 8 8.39 -7.69 3.44
C VAL A 8 9.36 -7.17 4.49
N ARG A 9 8.83 -6.60 5.58
CA ARG A 9 9.61 -6.23 6.75
C ARG A 9 8.97 -6.80 8.02
N LYS A 10 9.80 -7.44 8.85
CA LYS A 10 9.34 -7.95 10.15
C LYS A 10 8.87 -6.83 11.08
N PRO A 11 7.78 -7.05 11.84
CA PRO A 11 7.42 -6.22 12.99
C PRO A 11 8.56 -6.15 14.01
N GLY A 12 8.79 -4.95 14.54
CA GLY A 12 9.81 -4.67 15.55
C GLY A 12 9.22 -4.50 16.96
N PRO A 13 10.08 -4.38 17.98
CA PRO A 13 9.63 -4.12 19.35
C PRO A 13 8.77 -2.87 19.52
N SER A 14 8.95 -1.87 18.65
CA SER A 14 8.19 -0.62 18.64
C SER A 14 6.88 -0.70 17.85
N PHE A 15 6.51 -1.84 17.28
CA PHE A 15 5.30 -1.97 16.44
C PHE A 15 4.00 -1.61 17.20
N ASN A 16 3.98 -1.76 18.52
CA ASN A 16 2.85 -1.30 19.36
C ASN A 16 2.67 0.22 19.41
N GLN A 17 3.58 1.00 18.81
CA GLN A 17 3.52 2.46 18.67
C GLN A 17 3.16 2.89 17.24
N ALA A 18 2.81 1.95 16.36
CA ALA A 18 2.37 2.24 14.98
C ALA A 18 1.13 3.15 14.98
N ILE A 19 1.03 4.00 13.96
CA ILE A 19 -0.07 4.95 13.84
C ILE A 19 -1.38 4.16 13.66
N SER A 20 -2.37 4.44 14.50
CA SER A 20 -3.66 3.75 14.47
C SER A 20 -4.81 4.71 14.68
N ALA A 21 -5.83 4.59 13.84
CA ALA A 21 -7.12 5.25 13.99
C ALA A 21 -8.18 4.32 14.62
N ASN A 22 -7.77 3.14 15.15
CA ASN A 22 -8.70 2.19 15.75
C ASN A 22 -9.36 2.80 17.01
N PRO A 23 -10.70 3.00 17.03
CA PRO A 23 -11.38 3.66 18.14
C PRO A 23 -11.28 2.87 19.45
N LYS A 24 -11.00 1.56 19.39
CA LYS A 24 -10.82 0.73 20.60
C LYS A 24 -9.46 0.96 21.28
N ASN A 25 -8.51 1.60 20.59
CA ASN A 25 -7.15 1.89 21.06
C ASN A 25 -6.48 0.70 21.79
N GLN A 26 -6.70 -0.52 21.29
CA GLN A 26 -6.15 -1.73 21.89
C GLN A 26 -4.66 -1.83 21.52
N PRO A 27 -3.78 -2.10 22.51
CA PRO A 27 -2.36 -2.24 22.22
C PRO A 27 -2.12 -3.46 21.33
N ILE A 28 -1.18 -3.32 20.39
CA ILE A 28 -0.77 -4.43 19.53
C ILE A 28 0.09 -5.40 20.35
N ASP A 29 -0.31 -6.67 20.40
CA ASP A 29 0.57 -7.74 20.87
C ASP A 29 1.64 -8.00 19.81
N VAL A 30 2.84 -7.48 20.06
CA VAL A 30 3.98 -7.58 19.13
C VAL A 30 4.39 -9.03 18.88
N LYS A 31 4.27 -9.92 19.88
CA LYS A 31 4.63 -11.34 19.69
C LYS A 31 3.63 -12.01 18.75
N LEU A 32 2.34 -11.74 18.95
CA LEU A 32 1.28 -12.23 18.06
C LEU A 32 1.44 -11.64 16.64
N ALA A 33 1.74 -10.34 16.52
CA ALA A 33 1.97 -9.69 15.23
C ALA A 33 3.14 -10.32 14.46
N CYS A 34 4.25 -10.63 15.14
CA CYS A 34 5.36 -11.36 14.54
C CYS A 34 4.94 -12.75 14.04
N LEU A 35 4.16 -13.50 14.82
CA LEU A 35 3.65 -14.81 14.41
C LEU A 35 2.69 -14.71 13.21
N GLN A 36 1.82 -13.70 13.18
CA GLN A 36 0.93 -13.42 12.05
C GLN A 36 1.73 -13.05 10.79
N HIS A 37 2.76 -12.22 10.92
CA HIS A 37 3.65 -11.86 9.81
C HIS A 37 4.39 -13.10 9.27
N ASP A 38 4.92 -13.98 10.14
CA ASP A 38 5.57 -15.22 9.69
C ASP A 38 4.59 -16.14 8.94
N ARG A 39 3.31 -16.18 9.34
CA ARG A 39 2.25 -16.90 8.62
C ARG A 39 1.94 -16.26 7.27
N TYR A 40 1.89 -14.93 7.19
CA TYR A 40 1.73 -14.19 5.94
C TYR A 40 2.85 -14.50 4.95
N VAL A 41 4.11 -14.43 5.40
CA VAL A 41 5.28 -14.79 4.58
C VAL A 41 5.24 -16.25 4.14
N ALA A 42 4.81 -17.17 5.01
CA ALA A 42 4.65 -18.57 4.66
C ALA A 42 3.56 -18.78 3.59
N ALA A 43 2.46 -18.03 3.64
CA ALA A 43 1.41 -18.07 2.63
C ALA A 43 1.91 -17.62 1.25
N LEU A 44 2.68 -16.51 1.19
CA LEU A 44 3.31 -16.04 -0.05
C LEU A 44 4.27 -17.09 -0.64
N LYS A 45 5.10 -17.74 0.20
CA LYS A 45 6.02 -18.80 -0.26
C LYS A 45 5.28 -20.02 -0.81
N LYS A 46 4.11 -20.39 -0.25
CA LYS A 46 3.30 -21.52 -0.74
C LYS A 46 2.83 -21.31 -2.18
N ILE A 47 2.57 -20.06 -2.57
CA ILE A 47 2.21 -19.70 -3.96
C ILE A 47 3.44 -19.35 -4.82
N LYS A 48 4.65 -19.77 -4.40
CA LYS A 48 5.92 -19.64 -5.13
C LYS A 48 6.38 -18.18 -5.37
N VAL A 49 5.93 -17.23 -4.55
CA VAL A 49 6.47 -15.87 -4.55
C VAL A 49 7.85 -15.86 -3.88
N GLU A 50 8.83 -15.22 -4.52
CA GLU A 50 10.15 -15.00 -3.93
C GLU A 50 10.09 -13.85 -2.92
N ILE A 51 10.72 -14.04 -1.76
CA ILE A 51 10.62 -13.09 -0.65
C ILE A 51 11.96 -12.40 -0.43
N ILE A 52 11.96 -11.06 -0.51
CA ILE A 52 13.00 -10.22 0.05
C ILE A 52 12.53 -9.75 1.43
N SER A 53 13.14 -10.31 2.48
CA SER A 53 12.79 -9.97 3.85
C SER A 53 13.80 -9.02 4.45
N PHE A 54 13.32 -7.90 4.99
CA PHE A 54 14.12 -6.98 5.77
C PHE A 54 13.91 -7.19 7.28
N PRO A 55 14.95 -6.91 8.10
CA PRO A 55 14.80 -6.86 9.54
C PRO A 55 13.91 -5.68 9.96
N ALA A 56 13.35 -5.77 11.16
CA ALA A 56 12.63 -4.68 11.78
C ALA A 56 13.50 -3.42 11.91
N LEU A 57 12.86 -2.25 11.88
CA LEU A 57 13.51 -0.97 12.13
C LEU A 57 13.02 -0.40 13.46
N GLN A 58 13.91 -0.33 14.45
CA GLN A 58 13.53 0.09 15.81
C GLN A 58 12.90 1.50 15.85
N LYS A 59 13.37 2.42 15.00
CA LYS A 59 12.89 3.81 14.94
C LYS A 59 11.60 4.01 14.13
N PHE A 60 11.11 2.98 13.44
CA PHE A 60 9.95 3.06 12.56
C PHE A 60 8.91 2.02 12.97
N PRO A 61 8.00 2.36 13.91
CA PRO A 61 6.90 1.50 14.32
C PRO A 61 6.11 0.95 13.12
N ASP A 62 5.74 1.80 12.17
CA ASP A 62 4.98 1.45 10.95
C ASP A 62 5.81 0.72 9.88
N GLY A 63 7.09 0.45 10.13
CA GLY A 63 8.01 -0.13 9.15
C GLY A 63 7.57 -1.45 8.48
N PRO A 64 6.73 -2.31 9.09
CA PRO A 64 6.15 -3.47 8.40
C PRO A 64 5.25 -3.13 7.21
N PHE A 65 4.64 -1.95 7.17
CA PHE A 65 3.76 -1.48 6.10
C PHE A 65 4.57 -0.94 4.92
N VAL A 66 5.40 -1.80 4.35
CA VAL A 66 6.35 -1.45 3.27
C VAL A 66 5.68 -0.94 2.00
N GLU A 67 4.41 -1.29 1.80
CA GLU A 67 3.58 -0.85 0.68
C GLU A 67 3.55 0.68 0.57
N ASP A 68 3.47 1.39 1.70
CA ASP A 68 3.32 2.84 1.68
C ASP A 68 4.58 3.56 1.22
N THR A 69 5.74 2.88 1.27
CA THR A 69 7.04 3.49 1.00
C THR A 69 7.36 3.58 -0.49
N THR A 70 6.71 2.76 -1.30
CA THR A 70 7.10 2.54 -2.69
C THR A 70 5.91 2.10 -3.54
N VAL A 71 5.69 2.79 -4.66
CA VAL A 71 4.80 2.33 -5.74
C VAL A 71 5.67 1.70 -6.82
N VAL A 72 5.34 0.47 -7.23
CA VAL A 72 6.06 -0.24 -8.29
C VAL A 72 5.22 -0.21 -9.56
N LEU A 73 5.77 0.37 -10.62
CA LEU A 73 5.20 0.39 -11.97
C LEU A 73 5.94 -0.63 -12.85
N ASP A 74 5.45 -0.83 -14.09
CA ASP A 74 5.96 -1.87 -14.98
C ASP A 74 7.46 -1.76 -15.28
N HIS A 75 8.03 -0.55 -15.29
CA HIS A 75 9.42 -0.29 -15.69
C HIS A 75 10.23 0.54 -14.69
N LEU A 76 9.61 1.06 -13.63
CA LEU A 76 10.28 1.84 -12.59
C LEU A 76 9.51 1.77 -11.27
N ALA A 77 10.19 2.05 -10.17
CA ALA A 77 9.59 2.27 -8.87
C ALA A 77 9.58 3.76 -8.51
N LEU A 78 8.64 4.16 -7.67
CA LEU A 78 8.53 5.51 -7.11
C LEU A 78 8.69 5.45 -5.60
N ALA A 79 9.73 6.08 -5.09
CA ALA A 79 9.89 6.32 -3.66
C ALA A 79 8.83 7.34 -3.21
N CYS A 80 7.92 6.90 -2.35
CA CYS A 80 6.77 7.66 -1.92
C CYS A 80 7.17 8.72 -0.87
N PRO A 81 6.86 10.01 -1.08
CA PRO A 81 7.03 11.06 -0.08
C PRO A 81 5.91 10.97 0.96
N ASN A 82 6.05 10.04 1.91
CA ASN A 82 5.08 9.85 2.98
C ASN A 82 4.88 11.17 3.75
N LYS A 83 3.62 11.56 3.96
CA LYS A 83 3.26 12.79 4.68
C LYS A 83 3.69 12.75 6.14
N GLU A 84 3.51 11.58 6.78
CA GLU A 84 3.81 11.39 8.20
C GLU A 84 5.30 11.42 8.48
N LYS A 85 5.74 12.40 9.28
CA LYS A 85 7.17 12.60 9.60
C LYS A 85 7.81 11.38 10.26
N SER A 86 7.07 10.64 11.08
CA SER A 86 7.55 9.43 11.75
C SER A 86 7.87 8.30 10.76
N ARG A 87 7.31 8.34 9.55
CA ARG A 87 7.50 7.33 8.50
C ARG A 87 8.55 7.72 7.45
N GLN A 88 8.92 9.00 7.40
CA GLN A 88 9.90 9.49 6.44
C GLN A 88 11.26 8.80 6.63
N GLY A 89 11.68 8.07 5.60
CA GLY A 89 12.95 7.34 5.56
C GLY A 89 12.84 5.84 5.83
N GLU A 90 11.66 5.32 6.19
CA GLU A 90 11.46 3.89 6.49
C GLU A 90 11.73 2.97 5.28
N GLY A 91 11.54 3.50 4.05
CA GLY A 91 11.79 2.81 2.79
C GLY A 91 13.26 2.79 2.31
N SER A 92 14.18 3.50 2.97
CA SER A 92 15.52 3.78 2.41
C SER A 92 16.33 2.54 2.03
N ASN A 93 16.24 1.44 2.80
CA ASN A 93 16.93 0.19 2.46
C ASN A 93 16.16 -0.66 1.42
N ILE A 94 14.83 -0.53 1.37
CA ILE A 94 13.98 -1.14 0.34
C ILE A 94 14.30 -0.50 -1.00
N HIS A 95 14.39 0.82 -1.06
CA HIS A 95 14.76 1.57 -2.27
C HIS A 95 16.13 1.14 -2.81
N LYS A 96 17.12 0.92 -1.93
CA LYS A 96 18.45 0.42 -2.33
C LYS A 96 18.39 -0.98 -2.92
N GLU A 97 17.49 -1.83 -2.42
CA GLU A 97 17.31 -3.19 -2.92
C GLU A 97 16.58 -3.21 -4.26
N ILE A 98 15.50 -2.44 -4.39
CA ILE A 98 14.73 -2.30 -5.64
C ILE A 98 15.61 -1.80 -6.78
N LYS A 99 16.57 -0.91 -6.51
CA LYS A 99 17.57 -0.42 -7.49
C LYS A 99 18.38 -1.52 -8.18
N LYS A 100 18.46 -2.72 -7.61
CA LYS A 100 19.12 -3.87 -8.24
C LYS A 100 18.29 -4.49 -9.37
N PHE A 101 16.99 -4.21 -9.40
CA PHE A 101 16.03 -4.81 -10.33
C PHE A 101 15.45 -3.79 -11.30
N MET A 102 15.25 -2.53 -10.88
CA MET A 102 14.70 -1.46 -11.71
C MET A 102 15.12 -0.06 -11.24
N PRO A 103 15.04 0.97 -12.11
CA PRO A 103 15.18 2.36 -11.71
C PRO A 103 14.18 2.73 -10.61
N ILE A 104 14.57 3.69 -9.77
CA ILE A 104 13.67 4.28 -8.78
C ILE A 104 13.78 5.80 -8.84
N GLU A 105 12.63 6.44 -9.00
CA GLU A 105 12.49 7.89 -8.95
C GLU A 105 11.90 8.31 -7.61
N LYS A 106 12.28 9.50 -7.14
CA LYS A 106 11.73 10.06 -5.90
C LYS A 106 10.81 11.20 -6.23
N LEU A 107 9.54 11.09 -5.83
CA LEU A 107 8.63 12.23 -5.90
C LEU A 107 9.01 13.25 -4.82
N THR A 108 8.92 14.53 -5.17
CA THR A 108 9.34 15.65 -4.32
C THR A 108 8.15 16.54 -3.98
N HIS A 109 8.34 17.38 -2.96
CA HIS A 109 7.37 18.39 -2.55
C HIS A 109 6.89 19.23 -3.76
N PRO A 110 5.59 19.56 -3.88
CA PRO A 110 4.52 19.44 -2.88
C PRO A 110 3.81 18.09 -2.80
N VAL A 111 4.26 17.07 -3.54
CA VAL A 111 3.60 15.76 -3.56
C VAL A 111 3.68 15.08 -2.19
N THR A 112 2.54 14.57 -1.72
CA THR A 112 2.47 13.56 -0.67
C THR A 112 1.78 12.32 -1.22
N LEU A 113 2.35 11.15 -0.95
CA LEU A 113 1.84 9.87 -1.46
C LEU A 113 2.21 8.76 -0.49
N ASP A 114 1.24 7.91 -0.16
CA ASP A 114 1.44 6.60 0.43
C ASP A 114 1.02 5.54 -0.61
N GLY A 115 1.83 4.51 -0.84
CA GLY A 115 1.50 3.44 -1.78
C GLY A 115 0.23 2.64 -1.46
N GLY A 116 -0.27 2.67 -0.21
CA GLY A 116 -1.60 2.17 0.16
C GLY A 116 -2.75 2.89 -0.56
N ASP A 117 -2.54 4.11 -1.05
CA ASP A 117 -3.53 4.85 -1.84
C ASP A 117 -3.48 4.51 -3.34
N VAL A 118 -2.54 3.69 -3.80
CA VAL A 118 -2.37 3.39 -5.22
C VAL A 118 -2.86 1.97 -5.53
N LEU A 119 -3.95 1.89 -6.29
CA LEU A 119 -4.52 0.65 -6.80
C LEU A 119 -4.25 0.55 -8.30
N THR A 120 -3.37 -0.38 -8.69
CA THR A 120 -3.02 -0.61 -10.08
C THR A 120 -3.83 -1.76 -10.67
N THR A 121 -4.35 -1.56 -11.88
CA THR A 121 -4.99 -2.59 -12.71
C THR A 121 -4.18 -2.80 -14.00
N GLU A 122 -4.63 -3.68 -14.87
CA GLU A 122 -4.00 -3.88 -16.18
C GLU A 122 -4.10 -2.62 -17.05
N GLU A 123 -5.17 -1.83 -16.92
CA GLU A 123 -5.46 -0.70 -17.81
C GLU A 123 -5.26 0.68 -17.16
N GLU A 124 -5.54 0.80 -15.86
CA GLU A 124 -5.61 2.08 -15.15
C GLU A 124 -4.91 2.01 -13.78
N ILE A 125 -4.56 3.18 -13.27
CA ILE A 125 -4.08 3.36 -11.90
C ILE A 125 -5.05 4.29 -11.18
N PHE A 126 -5.62 3.83 -10.07
CA PHE A 126 -6.46 4.64 -9.20
C PHE A 126 -5.65 5.13 -8.02
N VAL A 127 -5.82 6.40 -7.68
CA VAL A 127 -5.07 7.04 -6.59
C VAL A 127 -6.06 7.69 -5.63
N GLY A 128 -6.02 7.23 -4.39
CA GLY A 128 -6.80 7.80 -3.29
C GLY A 128 -6.37 9.22 -2.99
N ILE A 129 -7.33 10.15 -2.97
CA ILE A 129 -7.17 11.46 -2.34
C ILE A 129 -7.60 11.28 -0.88
N SER A 130 -6.60 11.29 0.02
CA SER A 130 -6.76 10.92 1.42
C SER A 130 -6.03 11.90 2.33
N ASP A 131 -6.06 11.66 3.64
CA ASP A 131 -5.22 12.41 4.58
C ASP A 131 -3.72 12.20 4.34
N ARG A 132 -3.32 11.16 3.60
CA ARG A 132 -1.93 10.79 3.32
C ARG A 132 -1.47 11.19 1.93
N THR A 133 -2.35 11.11 0.94
CA THR A 133 -2.04 11.33 -0.47
C THR A 133 -2.81 12.53 -1.02
N ASN A 134 -2.10 13.48 -1.64
CA ASN A 134 -2.69 14.71 -2.18
C ASN A 134 -2.91 14.65 -3.71
N ARG A 135 -3.64 15.62 -4.25
CA ARG A 135 -3.94 15.69 -5.70
C ARG A 135 -2.69 15.87 -6.57
N ASP A 136 -1.62 16.48 -6.06
CA ASP A 136 -0.36 16.61 -6.80
C ASP A 136 0.25 15.25 -7.15
N ALA A 137 -0.08 14.19 -6.39
CA ALA A 137 0.36 12.83 -6.69
C ALA A 137 -0.18 12.30 -8.02
N ILE A 138 -1.36 12.76 -8.48
CA ILE A 138 -1.98 12.34 -9.75
C ILE A 138 -1.10 12.74 -10.92
N ASP A 139 -0.80 14.04 -11.03
CA ASP A 139 0.03 14.58 -12.11
C ASP A 139 1.47 14.11 -12.01
N ALA A 140 1.96 13.84 -10.79
CA ALA A 140 3.28 13.29 -10.57
C ALA A 140 3.38 11.84 -11.08
N LEU A 141 2.41 10.98 -10.72
CA LEU A 141 2.36 9.58 -11.17
C LEU A 141 2.16 9.48 -12.69
N ALA A 142 1.29 10.31 -13.26
CA ALA A 142 0.97 10.30 -14.70
C ALA A 142 2.18 10.53 -15.60
N LYS A 143 3.25 11.18 -15.10
CA LYS A 143 4.50 11.38 -15.86
C LYS A 143 5.30 10.09 -16.06
N PHE A 144 5.04 9.06 -15.25
CA PHE A 144 5.83 7.83 -15.18
C PHE A 144 5.07 6.60 -15.71
N THR A 145 3.87 6.78 -16.26
CA THR A 145 3.05 5.70 -16.79
C THR A 145 2.29 6.14 -18.03
N GLN A 146 1.94 5.18 -18.89
CA GLN A 146 1.01 5.40 -20.00
C GLN A 146 -0.44 5.09 -19.60
N LYS A 147 -0.64 4.43 -18.45
CA LYS A 147 -1.98 4.13 -17.92
C LYS A 147 -2.63 5.42 -17.42
N PRO A 148 -3.94 5.64 -17.66
CA PRO A 148 -4.65 6.74 -17.03
C PRO A 148 -4.51 6.66 -15.50
N VAL A 149 -4.23 7.81 -14.88
CA VAL A 149 -4.17 7.95 -13.43
C VAL A 149 -5.43 8.68 -12.99
N ILE A 150 -6.28 8.00 -12.23
CA ILE A 150 -7.64 8.46 -11.91
C ILE A 150 -7.75 8.72 -10.41
N PRO A 151 -8.10 9.95 -9.98
CA PRO A 151 -8.30 10.24 -8.57
C PRO A 151 -9.57 9.57 -8.04
N VAL A 152 -9.52 9.13 -6.78
CA VAL A 152 -10.65 8.56 -6.04
C VAL A 152 -10.73 9.24 -4.68
N GLU A 153 -11.85 9.88 -4.36
CA GLU A 153 -12.02 10.48 -3.03
C GLU A 153 -12.17 9.39 -1.96
N VAL A 154 -11.39 9.50 -0.88
CA VAL A 154 -11.49 8.61 0.29
C VAL A 154 -12.25 9.34 1.39
N PHE A 155 -13.46 8.88 1.70
CA PHE A 155 -14.33 9.47 2.72
C PHE A 155 -14.05 8.91 4.12
N SER A 156 -13.62 7.65 4.19
CA SER A 156 -13.33 6.95 5.45
C SER A 156 -12.26 5.88 5.25
N GLY A 157 -11.50 5.60 6.30
CA GLY A 157 -10.31 4.75 6.23
C GLY A 157 -9.04 5.57 6.04
N LEU A 158 -7.89 4.90 6.13
CA LEU A 158 -6.59 5.57 6.06
C LEU A 158 -6.09 5.75 4.63
N HIS A 159 -6.35 4.74 3.79
CA HIS A 159 -5.93 4.72 2.40
C HIS A 159 -7.02 4.11 1.52
N LEU A 160 -6.97 4.36 0.20
CA LEU A 160 -7.85 3.76 -0.79
C LEU A 160 -7.96 2.24 -0.64
N LYS A 161 -6.83 1.53 -0.55
CA LYS A 161 -6.82 0.06 -0.45
C LYS A 161 -7.30 -0.51 0.88
N THR A 162 -7.61 0.34 1.87
CA THR A 162 -8.40 -0.11 3.03
C THR A 162 -9.81 -0.55 2.59
N SER A 163 -10.32 0.08 1.53
CA SER A 163 -11.72 0.01 1.14
C SER A 163 -11.93 -0.61 -0.24
N VAL A 164 -10.86 -0.92 -0.98
CA VAL A 164 -10.94 -1.58 -2.29
C VAL A 164 -9.69 -2.39 -2.63
N SER A 165 -9.89 -3.60 -3.13
CA SER A 165 -8.84 -4.47 -3.66
C SER A 165 -9.19 -5.01 -5.03
N TYR A 166 -8.20 -5.07 -5.92
CA TYR A 166 -8.35 -5.62 -7.27
C TYR A 166 -7.91 -7.08 -7.30
N LEU A 167 -8.84 -7.97 -7.68
CA LEU A 167 -8.61 -9.40 -7.71
C LEU A 167 -8.11 -9.91 -9.07
N GLY A 168 -7.89 -9.01 -10.03
CA GLY A 168 -7.69 -9.36 -11.44
C GLY A 168 -9.02 -9.58 -12.17
N ASN A 169 -8.92 -9.76 -13.49
CA ASN A 169 -10.05 -10.11 -14.36
C ASN A 169 -11.27 -9.17 -14.25
N ASN A 170 -11.03 -7.86 -14.09
CA ASN A 170 -12.06 -6.83 -13.96
C ASN A 170 -12.97 -7.03 -12.72
N ILE A 171 -12.46 -7.63 -11.64
CA ILE A 171 -13.18 -7.86 -10.38
C ILE A 171 -12.55 -7.06 -9.23
N LEU A 172 -13.37 -6.27 -8.54
CA LEU A 172 -13.02 -5.58 -7.30
C LEU A 172 -13.74 -6.22 -6.10
N VAL A 173 -13.14 -6.09 -4.92
CA VAL A 173 -13.85 -6.16 -3.63
C VAL A 173 -13.84 -4.76 -3.06
N LEU A 174 -14.98 -4.20 -2.65
CA LEU A 174 -15.01 -2.84 -2.13
C LEU A 174 -16.04 -2.59 -1.01
N ASP A 175 -15.77 -1.57 -0.20
CA ASP A 175 -16.73 -0.92 0.71
C ASP A 175 -17.18 0.41 0.07
N PRO A 176 -18.40 0.47 -0.52
CA PRO A 176 -18.86 1.65 -1.25
C PRO A 176 -19.19 2.83 -0.32
N SER A 177 -19.23 2.61 1.00
CA SER A 177 -19.50 3.69 1.96
C SER A 177 -18.26 4.49 2.35
N SER A 178 -17.07 4.05 1.94
CA SER A 178 -15.80 4.62 2.38
C SER A 178 -15.06 5.39 1.28
N ILE A 179 -15.46 5.26 0.00
CA ILE A 179 -14.78 5.86 -1.16
C ILE A 179 -15.77 6.27 -2.24
N ASP A 180 -15.39 7.20 -3.14
CA ASP A 180 -16.15 7.46 -4.36
C ASP A 180 -16.04 6.27 -5.32
N ILE A 181 -17.17 5.59 -5.56
CA ILE A 181 -17.22 4.45 -6.47
C ILE A 181 -17.46 4.82 -7.93
N SER A 182 -17.69 6.10 -8.23
CA SER A 182 -17.95 6.57 -9.60
C SER A 182 -16.86 6.15 -10.61
N PRO A 183 -15.56 6.13 -10.27
CA PRO A 183 -14.50 5.68 -11.18
C PRO A 183 -14.51 4.17 -11.46
N PHE A 184 -15.17 3.37 -10.61
CA PHE A 184 -15.14 1.90 -10.70
C PHE A 184 -16.32 1.30 -11.47
N ARG A 185 -17.20 2.10 -12.07
CA ARG A 185 -18.45 1.64 -12.72
C ARG A 185 -18.27 0.55 -13.79
N ARG A 186 -17.09 0.44 -14.40
CA ARG A 186 -16.77 -0.57 -15.42
C ARG A 186 -16.37 -1.93 -14.85
N PHE A 187 -16.02 -1.98 -13.56
CA PHE A 187 -15.62 -3.21 -12.88
C PHE A 187 -16.85 -3.98 -12.41
N LYS A 188 -16.73 -5.30 -12.37
CA LYS A 188 -17.59 -6.11 -11.51
C LYS A 188 -17.09 -5.96 -10.09
N TRP A 189 -17.97 -5.86 -9.10
CA TRP A 189 -17.52 -5.81 -7.72
C TRP A 189 -18.32 -6.71 -6.77
N ILE A 190 -17.62 -7.18 -5.75
CA ILE A 190 -18.16 -7.83 -4.57
C ILE A 190 -18.22 -6.77 -3.47
N GLU A 191 -19.42 -6.47 -3.00
CA GLU A 191 -19.63 -5.48 -1.94
C GLU A 191 -19.43 -6.10 -0.55
N ASN A 192 -18.60 -5.46 0.27
CA ASN A 192 -18.46 -5.82 1.68
C ASN A 192 -19.41 -5.00 2.54
N GLY A 193 -20.32 -5.69 3.23
CA GLY A 193 -21.16 -5.08 4.26
C GLY A 193 -20.38 -4.70 5.52
N LYS A 194 -20.99 -3.85 6.36
CA LYS A 194 -20.45 -3.37 7.65
C LYS A 194 -19.64 -4.40 8.49
N PRO A 195 -20.11 -5.65 8.72
CA PRO A 195 -19.34 -6.60 9.53
C PRO A 195 -18.03 -7.07 8.89
N ASN A 196 -17.89 -6.97 7.56
CA ASN A 196 -16.75 -7.50 6.80
C ASN A 196 -15.95 -6.40 6.10
N ARG A 197 -16.10 -5.12 6.50
CA ARG A 197 -15.44 -3.99 5.82
C ARG A 197 -13.92 -4.14 5.72
N TYR A 198 -13.28 -4.73 6.73
CA TYR A 198 -11.83 -4.92 6.73
C TYR A 198 -11.35 -5.96 5.69
N SER A 199 -12.26 -6.75 5.11
CA SER A 199 -11.95 -7.72 4.06
C SER A 199 -11.85 -7.10 2.65
N SER A 200 -11.98 -5.78 2.53
CA SER A 200 -11.75 -5.06 1.27
C SER A 200 -10.27 -4.77 1.00
N ASN A 201 -9.40 -4.99 1.99
CA ASN A 201 -7.94 -4.92 1.87
C ASN A 201 -7.37 -6.30 1.52
#